data_AF-A0A8J3NZX1-F1
#
_entry.id   AF-A0A8J3NZX1-F1
#
_cell.length_a   1.000
_cell.length_b   1.000
_cell.length_c   1.000
_cell.angle_alpha   90.00
_cell.angle_beta   90.00
_cell.angle_gamma   90.00
#
_symmetry.space_group_name_H-M   'P 1'
#
loop_
_entity.id
_entity.type
_entity.pdbx_description
1 polymer ?
#
loop_
_entity_poly.entity_id
_entity_poly.type
_entity_poly.pdbx_seq_one_letter_code
_entity_poly.pdbx_strand_id
1 'polypeptide(L)'
;MDALRYLLILAACVAVTLPLEPVLGARVYRQPRRLLATLLPVVAVFVLWDLVAVARGHWWFSPRYTTGVTVAGLPWEEWLFFVVVPLCALLTFEVLGRAPRLLRRAERAGPPRRDLADEAPPARVVEDPTAAARAAAPARPETAVSRRGR
;
A
#
# COMPACT_ATOMS: atom_id res chain seq x y z
N MET A 1 22.32 29.36 -8.27
CA MET A 1 21.84 27.99 -8.59
C MET A 1 21.35 27.23 -7.35
N ASP A 2 21.69 27.63 -6.11
CA ASP A 2 21.34 26.87 -4.90
C ASP A 2 19.91 27.12 -4.38
N ALA A 3 19.38 28.34 -4.46
CA ALA A 3 18.00 28.65 -4.01
C ALA A 3 16.91 27.84 -4.75
N LEU A 4 17.14 27.51 -6.01
CA LEU A 4 16.25 26.65 -6.78
C LEU A 4 16.18 25.23 -6.20
N ARG A 5 17.22 24.72 -5.54
CA ARG A 5 17.17 23.39 -4.92
C ARG A 5 16.15 23.33 -3.79
N TYR A 6 16.03 24.39 -3.00
CA TYR A 6 15.08 24.39 -1.89
C TYR A 6 13.63 24.37 -2.40
N LEU A 7 13.37 25.16 -3.44
CA LEU A 7 12.09 25.13 -4.16
C LEU A 7 11.84 23.80 -4.87
N LEU A 8 12.87 23.19 -5.47
CA LEU A 8 12.75 21.89 -6.12
C LEU A 8 12.46 20.78 -5.12
N ILE A 9 13.03 20.82 -3.91
CA ILE A 9 12.71 19.88 -2.84
C ILE A 9 11.26 20.06 -2.38
N LEU A 10 10.82 21.29 -2.14
CA LEU A 10 9.42 21.58 -1.79
C LEU A 10 8.46 21.13 -2.90
N ALA A 11 8.78 21.43 -4.15
CA ALA A 11 8.02 21.00 -5.31
C ALA A 11 8.01 19.48 -5.45
N ALA A 12 9.12 18.80 -5.19
CA ALA A 12 9.20 17.35 -5.17
C ALA A 12 8.36 16.75 -4.03
N CYS A 13 8.37 17.33 -2.84
CA CYS A 13 7.51 16.91 -1.73
C CYS A 13 6.03 17.01 -2.12
N VAL A 14 5.62 18.12 -2.72
CA VAL A 14 4.25 18.28 -3.24
C VAL A 14 3.99 17.29 -4.37
N ALA A 15 4.87 17.16 -5.35
CA ALA A 15 4.70 16.26 -6.50
C ALA A 15 4.66 14.78 -6.10
N VAL A 16 5.33 14.39 -5.02
CA VAL A 16 5.26 13.03 -4.46
C VAL A 16 3.96 12.82 -3.68
N THR A 17 3.47 13.85 -2.97
CA THR A 17 2.27 13.71 -2.11
C THR A 17 0.95 13.98 -2.82
N LEU A 18 0.95 14.80 -3.88
CA LEU A 18 -0.22 15.15 -4.67
C LEU A 18 -0.88 13.93 -5.35
N PRO A 19 -0.15 12.94 -5.91
CA PRO A 19 -0.74 11.73 -6.47
C PRO A 19 -1.40 10.82 -5.41
N LEU A 20 -1.06 10.95 -4.12
CA LEU A 20 -1.71 10.14 -3.08
C LEU A 20 -3.19 10.53 -2.89
N GLU A 21 -3.57 11.77 -3.21
CA GLU A 21 -4.96 12.20 -3.14
C GLU A 21 -5.90 11.45 -4.13
N PRO A 22 -5.64 11.42 -5.45
CA PRO A 22 -6.46 10.68 -6.40
C PRO A 22 -6.29 9.16 -6.28
N VAL A 23 -5.08 8.67 -5.95
CA VAL A 23 -4.80 7.22 -5.91
C VAL A 23 -5.40 6.53 -4.67
N LEU A 24 -5.44 7.22 -3.52
CA LEU A 24 -5.95 6.66 -2.25
C LEU A 24 -7.23 7.35 -1.76
N GLY A 25 -7.74 8.30 -2.53
CA GLY A 25 -8.96 9.04 -2.26
C GLY A 25 -8.90 9.94 -1.02
N ALA A 26 -7.70 10.40 -0.63
CA ALA A 26 -7.53 11.25 0.55
C ALA A 26 -8.35 12.54 0.34
N ARG A 27 -9.53 12.65 0.96
CA ARG A 27 -10.47 13.78 0.76
C ARG A 27 -10.02 15.05 1.51
N VAL A 28 -8.72 15.26 1.62
CA VAL A 28 -8.12 16.33 2.40
C VAL A 28 -8.41 17.68 1.75
N TYR A 29 -8.25 17.82 0.43
CA TYR A 29 -8.64 19.06 -0.27
C TYR A 29 -10.16 19.23 -0.42
N ARG A 30 -10.93 18.14 -0.29
CA ARG A 30 -12.40 18.20 -0.27
C ARG A 30 -12.97 18.74 1.05
N GLN A 31 -12.16 18.90 2.10
CA GLN A 31 -12.59 19.43 3.40
C GLN A 31 -11.71 20.61 3.83
N PRO A 32 -11.75 21.74 3.08
CA PRO A 32 -10.85 22.87 3.31
C PRO A 32 -10.98 23.43 4.73
N ARG A 33 -12.18 23.40 5.32
CA ARG A 33 -12.39 23.86 6.70
C ARG A 33 -11.60 23.06 7.74
N ARG A 34 -11.53 21.74 7.60
CA ARG A 34 -10.79 20.88 8.54
C ARG A 34 -9.29 20.98 8.31
N LEU A 35 -8.90 20.99 7.03
CA LEU A 35 -7.53 21.22 6.64
C LEU A 35 -6.99 22.53 7.22
N LEU A 36 -7.76 23.61 7.07
CA LEU A 36 -7.42 24.91 7.62
C LEU A 36 -7.43 24.90 9.15
N ALA A 37 -8.42 24.29 9.80
CA ALA A 37 -8.46 24.19 11.26
C ALA A 37 -7.24 23.45 11.86
N THR A 38 -6.64 22.52 11.11
CA THR A 38 -5.40 21.83 11.52
C THR A 38 -4.16 22.63 11.15
N LEU A 39 -4.09 23.18 9.94
CA LEU A 39 -2.91 23.92 9.46
C LEU A 39 -2.73 25.25 10.18
N LEU A 40 -3.80 26.02 10.39
CA LEU A 40 -3.72 27.37 10.95
C LEU A 40 -3.00 27.42 12.31
N PRO A 41 -3.35 26.59 13.33
CA PRO A 41 -2.66 26.63 14.61
C PRO A 41 -1.20 26.19 14.48
N VAL A 42 -0.91 25.19 13.62
CA VAL A 42 0.46 24.71 13.39
C VAL A 42 1.31 25.80 12.76
N VAL A 43 0.85 26.38 11.64
CA VAL A 43 1.53 27.48 10.95
C VAL A 43 1.71 28.67 11.89
N ALA A 44 0.67 29.06 12.64
CA ALA A 44 0.73 30.20 13.55
C ALA A 44 1.82 30.03 14.63
N VAL A 45 1.88 28.86 15.27
CA VAL A 45 2.89 28.58 16.32
C VAL A 45 4.31 28.59 15.73
N PHE A 46 4.52 27.91 14.60
CA PHE A 46 5.85 27.84 14.00
C PHE A 46 6.31 29.19 13.46
N VAL A 47 5.46 29.92 12.73
CA VAL A 47 5.79 31.26 12.24
C VAL A 47 6.09 32.21 13.40
N LEU A 48 5.27 32.22 14.45
CA LEU A 48 5.49 33.10 15.60
C LEU A 48 6.82 32.78 16.30
N TRP A 49 7.11 31.50 16.50
CA TRP A 49 8.37 31.06 17.10
C TRP A 49 9.57 31.48 16.25
N ASP A 50 9.48 31.30 14.94
CA ASP A 50 10.57 31.57 14.01
C ASP A 50 10.85 33.07 13.87
N LEU A 51 9.80 33.89 13.81
CA LEU A 51 9.90 35.35 13.90
C LEU A 51 10.59 35.79 15.19
N VAL A 52 10.25 35.17 16.31
CA VAL A 52 10.85 35.43 17.63
C VAL A 52 12.34 35.06 17.64
N ALA A 53 12.71 33.93 17.06
CA ALA A 53 14.09 33.45 17.00
C ALA A 53 14.96 34.37 16.11
N VAL A 54 14.45 34.79 14.96
CA VAL A 54 15.12 35.74 14.06
C VAL A 54 15.26 37.11 14.71
N ALA A 55 14.19 37.63 15.32
CA ALA A 55 14.22 38.94 15.97
C ALA A 55 15.20 39.00 17.15
N ARG A 56 15.45 37.87 17.83
CA ARG A 56 16.44 37.75 18.91
C ARG A 56 17.86 37.43 18.42
N GLY A 57 18.05 37.24 17.12
CA GLY A 57 19.35 36.85 16.56
C GLY A 57 19.79 35.44 16.96
N HIS A 58 18.88 34.60 17.45
CA HIS A 58 19.18 33.19 17.76
C HIS A 58 19.43 32.38 16.48
N TRP A 59 18.82 32.81 15.37
CA TRP A 59 18.93 32.17 14.08
C TRP A 59 18.84 33.21 12.95
N TRP A 60 19.48 32.93 11.82
CA TRP A 60 19.39 33.75 10.62
C TRP A 60 19.26 32.86 9.38
N PHE A 61 18.53 33.36 8.39
CA PHE A 61 18.39 32.69 7.10
C PHE A 61 19.53 33.08 6.19
N SER A 62 20.19 32.09 5.59
CA SER A 62 21.24 32.33 4.61
C SER A 62 20.63 32.84 3.29
N PRO A 63 21.00 34.05 2.82
CA PRO A 63 20.52 34.59 1.55
C PRO A 63 20.94 33.76 0.33
N ARG A 64 21.91 32.84 0.50
CA ARG A 64 22.42 31.99 -0.56
C ARG A 64 21.45 30.88 -0.97
N TYR A 65 20.63 30.42 -0.02
CA TYR A 65 19.69 29.31 -0.20
C TYR A 65 18.24 29.76 -0.32
N THR A 66 17.99 31.06 -0.11
CA THR A 66 16.70 31.69 -0.30
C THR A 66 16.75 32.55 -1.55
N THR A 67 15.61 32.82 -2.15
CA THR A 67 15.47 33.66 -3.34
C THR A 67 15.60 35.16 -3.02
N GLY A 68 15.75 35.52 -1.74
CA GLY A 68 15.88 36.90 -1.28
C GLY A 68 14.56 37.63 -1.08
N VAL A 69 13.42 37.03 -1.42
CA VAL A 69 12.10 37.60 -1.15
C VAL A 69 11.71 37.30 0.30
N THR A 70 11.57 38.34 1.12
CA THR A 70 11.18 38.22 2.53
C THR A 70 9.79 38.79 2.75
N VAL A 71 8.99 38.09 3.55
CA VAL A 71 7.65 38.47 3.98
C VAL A 71 7.62 38.47 5.49
N ALA A 72 7.31 39.62 6.08
CA ALA A 72 7.29 39.84 7.53
C ALA A 72 8.59 39.45 8.27
N GLY A 73 9.75 39.54 7.60
CA GLY A 73 11.06 39.20 8.19
C GLY A 73 11.51 37.75 7.99
N LEU A 74 10.68 36.90 7.37
CA LEU A 74 11.03 35.53 7.00
C LEU A 74 11.08 35.36 5.47
N PRO A 75 11.98 34.52 4.91
CA PRO A 75 11.93 34.15 3.50
C PRO A 75 10.58 33.51 3.15
N TRP A 76 10.03 33.80 1.98
CA TRP A 76 8.73 33.24 1.56
C TRP A 76 8.76 31.71 1.44
N GLU A 77 9.94 31.12 1.24
CA GLU A 77 10.14 29.68 1.22
C GLU A 77 9.80 29.04 2.57
N GLU A 78 10.05 29.73 3.68
CA GLU A 78 9.70 29.25 5.03
C GLU A 78 8.18 29.22 5.22
N TRP A 79 7.48 30.22 4.68
CA TRP A 79 6.02 30.22 4.65
C TRP A 79 5.46 29.01 3.89
N LEU A 80 6.07 28.66 2.75
CA LEU A 80 5.72 27.43 2.03
C LEU A 80 6.06 26.19 2.85
N PHE A 81 7.23 26.15 3.49
CA PHE A 81 7.65 25.02 4.31
C PHE A 81 6.64 24.71 5.42
N PHE A 82 6.19 25.73 6.16
CA PHE A 82 5.20 25.58 7.23
C PHE A 82 3.83 25.09 6.75
N VAL A 83 3.50 25.26 5.48
CA VAL A 83 2.25 24.75 4.90
C VAL A 83 2.45 23.36 4.29
N VAL A 84 3.48 23.21 3.47
CA VAL A 84 3.75 21.99 2.69
C VAL A 84 4.09 20.83 3.60
N VAL A 85 4.95 21.00 4.60
CA VAL A 85 5.37 19.89 5.45
C VAL A 85 4.21 19.29 6.26
N PRO A 86 3.39 20.08 6.98
CA PRO A 86 2.24 19.54 7.68
C PRO A 86 1.18 18.97 6.73
N LEU A 87 1.01 19.55 5.54
CA LEU A 87 0.13 19.01 4.51
C LEU A 87 0.59 17.62 4.06
N CYS A 88 1.87 17.45 3.75
CA CYS A 88 2.45 16.16 3.39
C CYS A 88 2.25 15.14 4.51
N ALA A 89 2.53 15.53 5.76
CA ALA A 89 2.32 14.67 6.92
C ALA A 89 0.85 14.24 7.08
N LEU A 90 -0.10 15.14 6.87
CA LEU A 90 -1.53 14.86 6.96
C LEU A 90 -1.98 13.90 5.85
N LEU A 91 -1.51 14.10 4.61
CA LEU A 91 -1.79 13.20 3.49
C LEU A 91 -1.26 11.79 3.76
N THR A 92 -0.02 11.68 4.24
CA THR A 92 0.57 10.39 4.63
C THR A 92 -0.20 9.72 5.77
N PHE A 93 -0.61 10.49 6.79
CA PHE A 93 -1.39 9.98 7.92
C PHE A 93 -2.75 9.41 7.48
N GLU A 94 -3.48 10.12 6.62
CA GLU A 94 -4.77 9.67 6.09
C GLU A 94 -4.62 8.38 5.28
N VAL A 95 -3.53 8.23 4.52
CA VAL A 95 -3.23 7.03 3.75
C VAL A 95 -2.93 5.84 4.65
N LEU A 96 -2.05 6.03 5.65
CA LEU A 96 -1.71 4.98 6.61
C LEU A 96 -2.91 4.57 7.47
N GLY A 97 -3.79 5.51 7.83
CA GLY A 97 -5.03 5.21 8.55
C GLY A 97 -6.01 4.34 7.74
N ARG A 98 -5.96 4.42 6.41
CA ARG A 98 -6.83 3.63 5.51
C ARG A 98 -6.22 2.30 5.09
N ALA A 99 -4.89 2.19 5.04
CA ALA A 99 -4.17 0.97 4.70
C ALA A 99 -4.69 -0.30 5.41
N PRO A 100 -4.89 -0.34 6.75
CA PRO A 100 -5.37 -1.55 7.42
C PRO A 100 -6.81 -1.93 7.03
N ARG A 101 -7.65 -0.97 6.61
CA ARG A 101 -9.02 -1.27 6.12
C ARG A 101 -9.01 -1.89 4.74
N LEU A 102 -8.05 -1.51 3.89
CA LEU A 102 -7.86 -2.08 2.56
C LEU A 102 -7.23 -3.47 2.63
N LEU A 103 -6.22 -3.65 3.49
CA LEU A 103 -5.60 -4.95 3.75
C LEU A 103 -6.62 -5.96 4.27
N ARG A 104 -7.44 -5.59 5.27
CA ARG A 104 -8.54 -6.44 5.76
C ARG A 104 -9.60 -6.76 4.70
N ARG A 105 -9.81 -5.89 3.71
CA ARG A 105 -10.71 -6.17 2.57
C ARG A 105 -10.07 -7.16 1.59
N ALA A 106 -8.78 -7.03 1.30
CA ALA A 106 -8.04 -7.95 0.45
C ALA A 106 -7.96 -9.35 1.06
N GLU A 107 -7.72 -9.46 2.38
CA GLU A 107 -7.76 -10.73 3.10
C GLU A 107 -9.15 -11.39 3.02
N ARG A 108 -10.22 -10.60 3.17
CA ARG A 108 -11.61 -11.10 3.07
C ARG A 108 -12.04 -11.46 1.65
N ALA A 109 -11.48 -10.81 0.63
CA ALA A 109 -11.76 -11.13 -0.76
C ALA A 109 -11.22 -12.52 -1.14
N GLY A 110 -10.26 -13.05 -0.37
CA GLY A 110 -9.56 -14.29 -0.67
C GLY A 110 -8.73 -14.18 -1.97
N PRO A 111 -7.71 -15.04 -2.17
CA PRO A 111 -7.11 -15.16 -3.48
C PRO A 111 -8.23 -15.50 -4.49
N PRO A 112 -8.19 -14.95 -5.73
CA PRO A 112 -9.12 -15.39 -6.76
C PRO A 112 -9.06 -16.90 -6.79
N ARG A 113 -10.22 -17.58 -6.71
CA ARG A 113 -10.31 -19.03 -6.93
C ARG A 113 -9.66 -19.26 -8.29
N ARG A 114 -8.37 -19.62 -8.29
CA ARG A 114 -7.80 -20.39 -9.37
C ARG A 114 -8.58 -21.67 -9.29
N ASP A 115 -9.38 -21.89 -10.31
CA ASP A 115 -10.22 -23.04 -10.43
C ASP A 115 -9.35 -24.29 -10.24
N LEU A 116 -9.30 -24.78 -9.00
CA LEU A 116 -8.92 -26.15 -8.63
C LEU A 116 -9.94 -27.17 -9.21
N ALA A 117 -10.76 -26.73 -10.16
CA ALA A 117 -11.64 -27.51 -11.00
C ALA A 117 -11.00 -27.82 -12.37
N ASP A 118 -9.86 -27.22 -12.71
CA ASP A 118 -9.10 -27.57 -13.93
C ASP A 118 -8.01 -28.62 -13.67
N GLU A 119 -7.69 -28.89 -12.40
CA GLU A 119 -7.07 -30.17 -12.00
C GLU A 119 -8.16 -31.15 -11.60
N ALA A 120 -8.77 -31.79 -12.60
CA ALA A 120 -9.38 -33.09 -12.35
C ALA A 120 -8.30 -33.98 -11.68
N PRO A 121 -8.57 -34.62 -10.53
CA PRO A 121 -7.63 -35.57 -9.95
C PRO A 121 -7.26 -36.59 -11.03
N PRO A 122 -5.97 -36.92 -11.25
CA PRO A 122 -5.65 -38.00 -12.16
C PRO A 122 -6.46 -39.22 -11.70
N ALA A 123 -7.27 -39.76 -12.61
CA ALA A 123 -8.14 -40.89 -12.33
C ALA A 123 -7.30 -41.91 -11.56
N ARG A 124 -7.65 -42.15 -10.29
CA ARG A 124 -6.99 -43.21 -9.53
C ARG A 124 -7.21 -44.47 -10.34
N VAL A 125 -6.13 -45.00 -10.91
CA VAL A 125 -6.11 -46.36 -11.42
C VAL A 125 -6.38 -47.20 -10.18
N VAL A 126 -7.64 -47.60 -10.02
CA VAL A 126 -8.02 -48.63 -9.07
C VAL A 126 -7.38 -49.89 -9.64
N GLU A 127 -6.15 -50.18 -9.20
CA GLU A 127 -5.57 -51.48 -9.40
C GLU A 127 -6.47 -52.47 -8.67
N ASP A 128 -7.22 -53.26 -9.43
CA ASP A 128 -8.10 -54.28 -8.93
C ASP A 128 -7.25 -55.38 -8.25
N PRO A 129 -7.24 -55.50 -6.91
CA PRO A 129 -6.43 -56.51 -6.22
C PRO A 129 -6.86 -57.94 -6.58
N THR A 130 -8.03 -58.10 -7.22
CA THR A 130 -8.60 -59.38 -7.63
C THR A 130 -7.97 -59.94 -8.91
N ALA A 131 -7.34 -59.09 -9.74
CA ALA A 131 -6.67 -59.52 -10.97
C ALA A 131 -5.36 -60.30 -10.67
N ALA A 132 -4.59 -59.85 -9.67
CA ALA A 132 -3.35 -60.53 -9.26
C ALA A 132 -3.61 -61.92 -8.65
N ALA A 133 -4.73 -62.11 -7.96
CA ALA A 133 -5.10 -63.40 -7.35
C ALA A 133 -5.51 -64.47 -8.37
N ARG A 134 -6.08 -64.08 -9.53
CA ARG A 134 -6.49 -65.03 -10.58
C ARG A 134 -5.31 -65.57 -11.40
N ALA A 135 -4.20 -64.85 -11.47
CA ALA A 135 -3.00 -65.29 -12.20
C ALA A 135 -2.17 -66.36 -11.44
N ALA A 136 -2.37 -66.51 -10.13
CA ALA A 136 -1.59 -67.41 -9.28
C ALA A 136 -2.25 -68.77 -8.99
N ALA A 137 -3.42 -69.06 -9.56
CA ALA A 137 -4.12 -70.33 -9.32
C ALA A 137 -3.53 -71.46 -10.21
N PRO A 138 -2.98 -72.55 -9.63
CA PRO A 138 -2.42 -73.65 -10.41
C PRO A 138 -3.52 -74.44 -11.14
N ALA A 139 -3.24 -74.81 -12.39
CA ALA A 139 -4.09 -75.64 -13.24
C ALA A 139 -4.50 -76.93 -12.51
N ARG A 140 -5.81 -77.14 -12.34
CA ARG A 140 -6.35 -78.42 -11.85
C ARG A 140 -6.69 -79.34 -13.04
N PRO A 141 -6.37 -80.64 -12.94
CA PRO A 141 -6.49 -81.58 -14.05
C PRO A 141 -7.94 -81.91 -14.39
N GLU A 142 -8.18 -82.13 -15.67
CA GLU A 142 -9.43 -82.64 -16.24
C GLU A 142 -9.85 -83.96 -15.56
N THR A 143 -11.08 -83.99 -15.04
CA THR A 143 -11.82 -85.23 -14.81
C THR A 143 -13.11 -85.18 -15.59
N ALA A 144 -13.00 -85.58 -16.85
CA ALA A 144 -13.80 -86.60 -17.49
C ALA A 144 -15.03 -87.15 -16.73
N VAL A 145 -16.12 -87.25 -17.50
CA VAL A 145 -16.94 -88.47 -17.64
C VAL A 145 -18.13 -88.65 -16.66
N SER A 146 -19.34 -88.43 -17.22
CA SER A 146 -20.36 -89.49 -17.45
C SER A 146 -21.64 -89.53 -16.59
N ARG A 147 -22.76 -89.68 -17.35
CA ARG A 147 -24.09 -90.23 -17.00
C ARG A 147 -24.96 -89.34 -16.11
N ARG A 148 -26.29 -89.23 -16.28
CA ARG A 148 -27.37 -90.06 -16.89
C ARG A 148 -28.57 -89.09 -17.04
N GLY A 149 -29.40 -89.11 -18.08
CA GLY A 149 -30.38 -90.15 -18.36
C GLY A 149 -31.76 -89.75 -17.79
N ARG A 150 -32.66 -89.32 -18.68
CA ARG A 150 -34.12 -89.28 -18.46
C ARG A 150 -34.68 -90.70 -18.30
#